data_AF-A0AAV0EL97-F1
#
_entry.id   AF-A0AAV0EL97-F1
#
_cell.length_a   1.000
_cell.length_b   1.000
_cell.length_c   1.000
_cell.angle_alpha   90.00
_cell.angle_beta   90.00
_cell.angle_gamma   90.00
#
_symmetry.space_group_name_H-M   'P 1'
#
loop_
_entity.id
_entity.type
_entity.pdbx_description
1 polymer ?
#
loop_
_entity_poly.entity_id
_entity_poly.type
_entity_poly.pdbx_seq_one_letter_code
_entity_poly.pdbx_strand_id
1 'polypeptide(L)'
;MNYSQNAAAIGGAGGNGTVLSMSNVASPADSSASATTGSPADDSKQNLNQVINSIQKTLGMLHQLYLTVSSFNVASQLPFLQRMNALVLELDNMTKLAEKCDIQVPMEVLDLIDNGRNPDEFTRDVLNSCIAKNQITKGKTDAFKGLRKHLLDELEEAFPDEVEAYRTMRATSAAEAKQLAQAQNALANGDVKVKPEI
;
A
#
# COMPACT_ATOMS: atom_id res chain seq x y z
N MET A 1 16.04 21.84 40.83
CA MET A 1 17.39 21.87 41.41
C MET A 1 17.36 21.19 42.76
N ASN A 2 17.86 19.96 42.86
CA ASN A 2 18.59 19.50 44.04
C ASN A 2 19.45 18.31 43.63
N TYR A 3 20.73 18.43 43.97
CA TYR A 3 21.83 17.52 43.69
C TYR A 3 22.07 16.66 44.94
N SER A 4 22.46 15.40 44.76
CA SER A 4 23.43 14.70 45.62
C SER A 4 23.83 13.41 44.87
N GLN A 5 25.05 13.27 44.33
CA GLN A 5 26.29 12.79 45.00
C GLN A 5 26.06 11.47 45.75
N ASN A 6 26.81 10.37 45.60
CA ASN A 6 28.24 10.11 45.30
C ASN A 6 28.35 8.60 44.94
N ALA A 7 29.14 8.13 43.97
CA ALA A 7 30.60 7.88 43.92
C ALA A 7 31.11 6.53 44.50
N ALA A 8 31.95 5.87 43.67
CA ALA A 8 32.99 4.85 43.97
C ALA A 8 32.57 3.42 44.37
N ALA A 9 33.29 2.31 44.09
CA ALA A 9 34.38 1.94 43.17
C ALA A 9 34.69 0.42 43.38
N ILE A 10 35.37 -0.21 42.40
CA ILE A 10 36.32 -1.36 42.52
C ILE A 10 35.78 -2.82 42.65
N GLY A 11 36.12 -3.65 41.65
CA GLY A 11 37.04 -4.80 41.81
C GLY A 11 36.50 -6.24 41.71
N GLY A 12 37.12 -7.05 40.82
CA GLY A 12 37.60 -8.40 41.18
C GLY A 12 36.96 -9.67 40.57
N ALA A 13 37.54 -10.14 39.45
CA ALA A 13 37.97 -11.51 39.07
C ALA A 13 37.26 -12.83 39.52
N GLY A 14 37.20 -13.77 38.54
CA GLY A 14 37.15 -15.24 38.70
C GLY A 14 35.78 -15.89 38.41
N GLY A 15 35.57 -16.97 37.66
CA GLY A 15 36.42 -17.96 37.00
C GLY A 15 35.65 -19.30 36.85
N ASN A 16 35.63 -19.83 35.62
CA ASN A 16 35.52 -21.25 35.18
C ASN A 16 34.26 -22.15 35.33
N GLY A 17 33.98 -22.86 34.21
CA GLY A 17 33.37 -24.20 34.11
C GLY A 17 32.22 -24.27 33.08
N THR A 18 32.14 -25.14 32.07
CA THR A 18 32.90 -26.32 31.65
C THR A 18 32.48 -26.63 30.21
N VAL A 19 33.45 -27.03 29.39
CA VAL A 19 33.39 -27.57 28.02
C VAL A 19 32.58 -28.87 27.93
N LEU A 20 31.97 -29.16 26.76
CA LEU A 20 32.02 -30.49 26.13
C LEU A 20 31.65 -30.43 24.63
N SER A 21 32.70 -30.72 23.85
CA SER A 21 32.82 -31.07 22.41
C SER A 21 31.78 -32.11 21.94
N MET A 22 31.04 -31.87 20.86
CA MET A 22 31.34 -32.14 19.43
C MET A 22 31.23 -33.62 19.03
N SER A 23 30.26 -33.91 18.15
CA SER A 23 30.26 -35.08 17.25
C SER A 23 29.69 -34.66 15.90
N ASN A 24 30.56 -34.53 14.91
CA ASN A 24 30.25 -34.25 13.52
C ASN A 24 30.22 -35.59 12.76
N VAL A 25 29.12 -35.92 12.08
CA VAL A 25 29.10 -36.96 11.02
C VAL A 25 28.31 -36.41 9.85
N ALA A 26 28.99 -36.37 8.70
CA ALA A 26 28.59 -35.70 7.47
C ALA A 26 27.69 -36.55 6.57
N SER A 27 26.83 -35.89 5.77
CA SER A 27 26.55 -36.10 4.33
C SER A 27 25.18 -35.47 3.96
N PRO A 28 24.81 -35.29 2.67
CA PRO A 28 25.43 -34.40 1.68
C PRO A 28 24.38 -33.48 1.00
N ALA A 29 24.87 -32.42 0.34
CA ALA A 29 24.25 -31.73 -0.80
C ALA A 29 22.71 -31.53 -0.85
N ASP A 30 22.26 -30.33 -0.54
CA ASP A 30 21.36 -29.60 -1.45
C ASP A 30 21.84 -28.15 -1.53
N SER A 31 22.49 -27.81 -2.65
CA SER A 31 22.66 -26.43 -3.05
C SER A 31 21.33 -25.98 -3.67
N SER A 32 20.32 -25.78 -2.85
CA SER A 32 19.20 -24.94 -3.23
C SER A 32 19.68 -23.51 -3.12
N ALA A 33 20.27 -23.03 -4.23
CA ALA A 33 20.24 -21.61 -4.53
C ALA A 33 18.80 -21.16 -4.30
N SER A 34 18.59 -20.36 -3.25
CA SER A 34 17.35 -19.65 -3.04
C SER A 34 17.23 -18.64 -4.18
N ALA A 35 16.76 -19.12 -5.33
CA ALA A 35 16.08 -18.30 -6.31
C ALA A 35 14.83 -17.83 -5.59
N THR A 36 14.96 -16.69 -4.91
CA THR A 36 13.85 -15.86 -4.49
C THR A 36 13.13 -15.44 -5.76
N THR A 37 12.22 -16.29 -6.24
CA THR A 37 11.09 -15.83 -7.05
C THR A 37 10.21 -15.01 -6.10
N GLY A 38 10.66 -13.79 -5.83
CA GLY A 38 9.86 -12.77 -5.18
C GLY A 38 8.60 -12.56 -6.01
N SER A 39 7.46 -12.43 -5.34
CA SER A 39 6.25 -11.98 -6.04
C SER A 39 6.53 -10.59 -6.64
N PRO A 40 6.02 -10.25 -7.84
CA PRO A 40 6.19 -8.91 -8.43
C PRO A 40 5.78 -7.77 -7.47
N ALA A 41 4.85 -8.06 -6.54
CA ALA A 41 4.41 -7.13 -5.51
C ALA A 41 5.47 -6.87 -4.41
N ASP A 42 6.33 -7.84 -4.10
CA ASP A 42 7.40 -7.69 -3.12
C ASP A 42 8.55 -6.86 -3.69
N ASP A 43 8.89 -7.08 -4.97
CA ASP A 43 9.90 -6.30 -5.68
C ASP A 43 9.51 -4.80 -5.73
N SER A 44 8.24 -4.51 -6.00
CA SER A 44 7.72 -3.14 -6.04
C SER A 44 7.84 -2.42 -4.69
N LYS A 45 7.51 -3.11 -3.59
CA LYS A 45 7.67 -2.57 -2.23
C LYS A 45 9.15 -2.37 -1.88
N GLN A 46 10.01 -3.29 -2.29
CA GLN A 46 11.45 -3.17 -2.05
C GLN A 46 12.04 -1.97 -2.81
N ASN A 47 11.68 -1.78 -4.08
CA ASN A 47 12.09 -0.62 -4.87
C ASN A 47 11.64 0.70 -4.22
N LEU A 48 10.39 0.77 -3.74
CA LEU A 48 9.89 1.93 -3.02
C LEU A 48 10.70 2.21 -1.73
N ASN A 49 10.99 1.17 -0.94
CA ASN A 49 11.82 1.33 0.25
C ASN A 49 13.24 1.83 -0.09
N GLN A 50 13.83 1.42 -1.21
CA GLN A 50 15.12 1.94 -1.65
C GLN A 50 15.08 3.44 -1.97
N VAL A 51 14.02 3.89 -2.67
CA VAL A 51 13.80 5.32 -2.94
C VAL A 51 13.62 6.10 -1.64
N ILE A 52 12.79 5.62 -0.70
CA ILE A 52 12.59 6.24 0.60
C ILE A 52 13.92 6.40 1.36
N ASN A 53 14.72 5.34 1.41
CA ASN A 53 16.03 5.38 2.07
C ASN A 53 17.00 6.37 1.39
N SER A 54 16.99 6.46 0.06
CA SER A 54 17.80 7.42 -0.69
C SER A 54 17.36 8.87 -0.44
N ILE A 55 16.05 9.14 -0.35
CA ILE A 55 15.52 10.45 0.05
C ILE A 55 15.99 10.83 1.46
N GLN A 56 15.88 9.92 2.43
CA GLN A 56 16.35 10.16 3.80
C GLN A 56 17.86 10.43 3.87
N LYS A 57 18.64 9.66 3.11
CA LYS A 57 20.10 9.86 3.00
C LYS A 57 20.42 11.23 2.39
N THR A 58 19.72 11.63 1.34
CA THR A 58 19.85 12.94 0.69
C THR A 58 19.57 14.07 1.67
N LEU A 59 18.48 13.97 2.44
CA LEU A 59 18.15 14.95 3.49
C LEU A 59 19.27 15.05 4.55
N GLY A 60 19.79 13.90 4.99
CA GLY A 60 20.90 13.86 5.94
C GLY A 60 22.17 14.53 5.40
N MET A 61 22.53 14.29 4.14
CA MET A 61 23.68 14.93 3.50
C MET A 61 23.47 16.43 3.31
N LEU A 62 22.26 16.87 2.93
CA LEU A 62 21.93 18.28 2.82
C LEU A 62 22.07 19.00 4.17
N HIS A 63 21.60 18.38 5.25
CA HIS A 63 21.77 18.92 6.60
C HIS A 63 23.26 19.02 7.01
N GLN A 64 24.05 17.99 6.73
CA GLN A 64 25.49 18.04 7.01
C GLN A 64 26.25 19.08 6.18
N LEU A 65 25.83 19.28 4.92
CA LEU A 65 26.35 20.34 4.07
C LEU A 65 26.01 21.71 4.66
N TYR A 66 24.75 21.92 5.08
CA TYR A 66 24.30 23.14 5.77
C TYR A 66 25.16 23.44 7.01
N LEU A 67 25.40 22.45 7.89
CA LEU A 67 26.24 22.65 9.08
C LEU A 67 27.68 23.06 8.70
N THR A 68 28.26 22.43 7.68
CA THR A 68 29.62 22.74 7.22
C THR A 68 29.71 24.16 6.65
N VAL A 69 28.68 24.61 5.92
CA VAL A 69 28.60 25.97 5.36
C VAL A 69 28.33 27.00 6.44
N SER A 70 27.45 26.71 7.40
CA SER A 70 27.07 27.63 8.47
C SER A 70 28.25 27.97 9.40
N SER A 71 29.22 27.08 9.56
CA SER A 71 30.43 27.30 10.36
C SER A 71 31.71 27.19 9.51
N PHE A 72 31.66 27.73 8.29
CA PHE A 72 32.74 27.58 7.33
C PHE A 72 34.04 28.23 7.82
N ASN A 73 35.15 27.50 7.65
CA ASN A 73 36.51 27.96 7.88
C ASN A 73 37.48 27.26 6.89
N VAL A 74 38.74 27.69 6.87
CA VAL A 74 39.76 27.17 5.93
C VAL A 74 39.94 25.65 6.04
N ALA A 75 39.87 25.07 7.24
CA ALA A 75 39.98 23.63 7.43
C ALA A 75 38.76 22.85 6.89
N SER A 76 37.60 23.50 6.79
CA SER A 76 36.37 22.89 6.26
C SER A 76 36.26 22.91 4.72
N GLN A 77 37.19 23.57 4.02
CA GLN A 77 37.13 23.72 2.55
C GLN A 77 37.11 22.38 1.81
N LEU A 78 38.02 21.46 2.16
CA LEU A 78 38.07 20.15 1.51
C LEU A 78 36.85 19.26 1.86
N PRO A 79 36.44 19.14 3.15
CA PRO A 79 35.19 18.45 3.52
C PRO A 79 33.95 19.01 2.82
N PHE A 80 33.86 20.33 2.64
CA PHE A 80 32.75 20.96 1.92
C PHE A 80 32.66 20.47 0.47
N LEU A 81 33.77 20.50 -0.27
CA LEU A 81 33.82 20.02 -1.66
C LEU A 81 33.46 18.53 -1.77
N GLN A 82 33.98 17.71 -0.84
CA GLN A 82 33.67 16.28 -0.78
C GLN A 82 32.17 16.05 -0.53
N ARG A 83 31.56 16.77 0.41
CA ARG A 83 30.12 16.66 0.73
C ARG A 83 29.24 17.12 -0.42
N MET A 84 29.62 18.19 -1.12
CA MET A 84 28.89 18.67 -2.30
C MET A 84 28.90 17.63 -3.43
N ASN A 85 30.07 17.08 -3.74
CA ASN A 85 30.17 16.02 -4.76
C ASN A 85 29.41 14.75 -4.36
N ALA A 86 29.44 14.37 -3.08
CA ALA A 86 28.66 13.24 -2.56
C ALA A 86 27.14 13.48 -2.68
N LEU A 87 26.67 14.70 -2.44
CA LEU A 87 25.27 15.07 -2.62
C LEU A 87 24.84 14.94 -4.09
N VAL A 88 25.65 15.45 -5.02
CA VAL A 88 25.38 15.31 -6.47
C VAL A 88 25.31 13.83 -6.87
N LEU A 89 26.23 13.00 -6.37
CA LEU A 89 26.25 11.57 -6.67
C LEU A 89 25.01 10.83 -6.14
N GLU A 90 24.51 11.21 -4.97
CA GLU A 90 23.29 10.61 -4.43
C GLU A 90 22.04 11.10 -5.16
N LEU A 91 21.96 12.36 -5.59
CA LEU A 91 20.83 12.84 -6.39
C LEU A 91 20.71 12.08 -7.72
N ASP A 92 21.84 11.76 -8.36
CA ASP A 92 21.88 10.89 -9.53
C ASP A 92 21.42 9.45 -9.20
N ASN A 93 21.86 8.90 -8.06
CA ASN A 93 21.41 7.59 -7.59
C ASN A 93 19.90 7.56 -7.30
N MET A 94 19.38 8.58 -6.62
CA MET A 94 17.96 8.75 -6.29
C MET A 94 17.11 8.77 -7.57
N THR A 95 17.58 9.45 -8.61
CA THR A 95 16.91 9.49 -9.92
C THR A 95 16.84 8.10 -10.56
N LYS A 96 17.96 7.35 -10.55
CA LYS A 96 18.02 5.97 -11.08
C LYS A 96 17.15 4.98 -10.28
N LEU A 97 17.01 5.18 -8.97
CA LEU A 97 16.12 4.38 -8.13
C LEU A 97 14.65 4.70 -8.43
N ALA A 98 14.33 5.98 -8.68
CA ALA A 98 12.98 6.43 -8.99
C ALA A 98 12.43 5.83 -10.30
N GLU A 99 13.29 5.61 -11.31
CA GLU A 99 12.91 4.94 -12.57
C GLU A 99 12.33 3.53 -12.37
N LYS A 100 12.65 2.87 -11.25
CA LYS A 100 12.15 1.52 -10.92
C LYS A 100 10.85 1.54 -10.10
N CYS A 101 10.35 2.71 -9.74
CA CYS A 101 9.12 2.88 -8.99
C CYS A 101 7.99 3.35 -9.90
N ASP A 102 7.19 2.41 -10.40
CA ASP A 102 5.98 2.70 -11.18
C ASP A 102 4.79 2.96 -10.24
N ILE A 103 4.72 4.16 -9.68
CA ILE A 103 3.62 4.60 -8.82
C ILE A 103 2.92 5.80 -9.46
N GLN A 104 1.63 5.65 -9.73
CA GLN A 104 0.80 6.76 -10.21
C GLN A 104 0.25 7.54 -9.02
N VAL A 105 0.49 8.85 -9.04
CA VAL A 105 0.03 9.78 -8.01
C VAL A 105 -0.98 10.76 -8.63
N PRO A 106 -2.21 10.86 -8.11
CA PRO A 106 -3.18 11.86 -8.56
C PRO A 106 -2.66 13.29 -8.40
N MET A 107 -2.97 14.17 -9.34
CA MET A 107 -2.51 15.57 -9.30
C MET A 107 -3.03 16.34 -8.10
N GLU A 108 -4.23 15.99 -7.60
CA GLU A 108 -4.81 16.59 -6.40
C GLU A 108 -3.97 16.30 -5.15
N VAL A 109 -3.32 15.12 -5.09
CA VAL A 109 -2.40 14.78 -3.99
C VAL A 109 -1.15 15.67 -4.05
N LEU A 110 -0.64 15.94 -5.26
CA LEU A 110 0.52 16.83 -5.45
C LEU A 110 0.19 18.27 -5.01
N ASP A 111 -0.99 18.78 -5.38
CA ASP A 111 -1.44 20.12 -4.96
C ASP A 111 -1.57 20.23 -3.42
N LEU A 112 -2.04 19.18 -2.74
CA LEU A 112 -2.04 19.16 -1.27
C LEU A 112 -0.63 19.29 -0.69
N ILE A 113 0.36 18.59 -1.27
CA ILE A 113 1.76 18.63 -0.82
C ILE A 113 2.35 20.04 -1.04
N ASP A 114 2.14 20.64 -2.20
CA ASP A 114 2.64 21.98 -2.53
C ASP A 114 2.07 23.06 -1.60
N ASN A 115 0.81 22.90 -1.18
CA ASN A 115 0.16 23.78 -0.22
C ASN A 115 0.49 23.44 1.26
N GLY A 116 1.34 22.45 1.52
CA GLY A 116 1.73 22.03 2.87
C GLY A 116 0.60 21.35 3.66
N ARG A 117 -0.42 20.83 2.99
CA ARG A 117 -1.51 20.04 3.60
C ARG A 117 -1.16 18.56 3.64
N ASN A 118 -1.88 17.80 4.47
CA ASN A 118 -1.69 16.35 4.57
C ASN A 118 -2.29 15.66 3.33
N PRO A 119 -1.53 14.90 2.51
CA PRO A 119 -2.06 14.17 1.36
C PRO A 119 -3.13 13.12 1.72
N ASP A 120 -3.15 12.61 2.97
CA ASP A 120 -4.17 11.66 3.44
C ASP A 120 -5.60 12.25 3.42
N GLU A 121 -5.71 13.57 3.40
CA GLU A 121 -6.98 14.27 3.24
C GLU A 121 -7.67 13.91 1.93
N PHE A 122 -6.91 13.80 0.83
CA PHE A 122 -7.46 13.34 -0.44
C PHE A 122 -8.03 11.93 -0.33
N THR A 123 -7.26 11.00 0.26
CA THR A 123 -7.69 9.61 0.47
C THR A 123 -8.99 9.55 1.29
N ARG A 124 -9.05 10.32 2.38
CA ARG A 124 -10.22 10.43 3.24
C ARG A 124 -11.43 10.97 2.48
N ASP A 125 -11.25 12.03 1.70
CA ASP A 125 -12.34 12.69 0.99
C ASP A 125 -12.89 11.82 -0.15
N VAL A 126 -12.01 11.10 -0.86
CA VAL A 126 -12.40 10.10 -1.86
C VAL A 126 -13.19 8.96 -1.22
N LEU A 127 -12.74 8.44 -0.09
CA LEU A 127 -13.44 7.38 0.63
C LEU A 127 -14.82 7.84 1.11
N ASN A 128 -14.91 9.03 1.71
CA ASN A 128 -16.18 9.61 2.15
C ASN A 128 -17.13 9.87 0.98
N SER A 129 -16.62 10.38 -0.15
CA SER A 129 -17.39 10.58 -1.38
C SER A 129 -17.92 9.26 -1.92
N CYS A 130 -17.12 8.18 -1.87
CA CYS A 130 -17.54 6.84 -2.26
C CYS A 130 -18.67 6.32 -1.36
N ILE A 131 -18.53 6.45 -0.04
CA ILE A 131 -19.56 6.06 0.93
C ILE A 131 -20.87 6.82 0.68
N ALA A 132 -20.80 8.14 0.54
CA ALA A 132 -21.98 8.97 0.29
C ALA A 132 -22.65 8.61 -1.04
N LYS A 133 -21.87 8.45 -2.12
CA LYS A 133 -22.41 8.03 -3.43
C LYS A 133 -23.03 6.64 -3.38
N ASN A 134 -22.44 5.70 -2.64
CA ASN A 134 -22.99 4.36 -2.47
C ASN A 134 -24.34 4.41 -1.74
N GLN A 135 -24.44 5.15 -0.64
CA GLN A 135 -25.69 5.34 0.10
C GLN A 135 -26.77 6.01 -0.75
N ILE A 136 -26.43 7.07 -1.48
CA ILE A 136 -27.36 7.74 -2.41
C ILE A 136 -27.84 6.77 -3.49
N THR A 137 -26.94 5.98 -4.07
CA THR A 137 -27.27 5.00 -5.12
C THR A 137 -28.18 3.91 -4.58
N LYS A 138 -27.92 3.42 -3.36
CA LYS A 138 -28.80 2.47 -2.67
C LYS A 138 -30.17 3.09 -2.41
N GLY A 139 -30.23 4.29 -1.84
CA GLY A 139 -31.48 5.01 -1.58
C GLY A 139 -32.32 5.24 -2.85
N LYS A 140 -31.68 5.64 -3.96
CA LYS A 140 -32.35 5.74 -5.27
C LYS A 140 -32.90 4.39 -5.72
N THR A 141 -32.09 3.33 -5.63
CA THR A 141 -32.51 1.97 -6.00
C THR A 141 -33.70 1.50 -5.19
N ASP A 142 -33.68 1.72 -3.87
CA ASP A 142 -34.76 1.31 -2.98
C ASP A 142 -36.03 2.16 -3.17
N ALA A 143 -35.89 3.45 -3.48
CA ALA A 143 -37.02 4.30 -3.88
C ALA A 143 -37.67 3.81 -5.19
N PHE A 144 -36.88 3.45 -6.19
CA PHE A 144 -37.41 2.87 -7.44
C PHE A 144 -38.09 1.51 -7.22
N LYS A 145 -37.55 0.67 -6.33
CA LYS A 145 -38.21 -0.59 -5.94
C LYS A 145 -39.54 -0.33 -5.24
N GLY A 146 -39.60 0.64 -4.33
CA GLY A 146 -40.82 1.05 -3.64
C GLY A 146 -41.88 1.58 -4.60
N LEU A 147 -41.50 2.50 -5.49
CA LEU A 147 -42.40 3.02 -6.54
C LEU A 147 -42.94 1.90 -7.43
N ARG A 148 -42.07 1.00 -7.88
CA ARG A 148 -42.48 -0.15 -8.67
C ARG A 148 -43.49 -1.02 -7.92
N LYS A 149 -43.26 -1.28 -6.63
CA LYS A 149 -44.17 -2.08 -5.81
C LYS A 149 -45.54 -1.41 -5.73
N HIS A 150 -45.61 -0.15 -5.32
CA HIS A 150 -46.89 0.56 -5.20
C HIS A 150 -47.65 0.62 -6.53
N LEU A 151 -46.94 0.85 -7.65
CA LEU A 151 -47.58 0.86 -8.96
C LEU A 151 -48.15 -0.52 -9.33
N LEU A 152 -47.45 -1.61 -8.99
CA LEU A 152 -47.96 -2.96 -9.24
C LEU A 152 -49.14 -3.32 -8.34
N ASP A 153 -49.12 -2.88 -7.08
CA ASP A 153 -50.22 -3.12 -6.13
C ASP A 153 -51.52 -2.43 -6.61
N GLU A 154 -51.44 -1.17 -7.06
CA GLU A 154 -52.59 -0.43 -7.63
C GLU A 154 -53.09 -1.03 -8.96
N LEU A 155 -52.16 -1.45 -9.84
CA LEU A 155 -52.53 -2.10 -11.11
C LEU A 155 -53.16 -3.48 -10.88
N GLU A 156 -52.80 -4.20 -9.82
CA GLU A 156 -53.38 -5.51 -9.51
C GLU A 156 -54.85 -5.39 -9.09
N GLU A 157 -55.21 -4.30 -8.41
CA GLU A 157 -56.60 -3.99 -8.06
C GLU A 157 -57.42 -3.57 -9.29
N ALA A 158 -56.85 -2.78 -10.20
CA ALA A 158 -57.56 -2.25 -11.36
C ALA A 158 -57.59 -3.20 -12.59
N PHE A 159 -56.52 -3.96 -12.82
CA PHE A 159 -56.28 -4.77 -14.03
C PHE A 159 -55.50 -6.08 -13.72
N PRO A 160 -56.13 -7.07 -13.06
CA PRO A 160 -55.44 -8.27 -12.58
C PRO A 160 -54.81 -9.12 -13.70
N ASP A 161 -55.51 -9.33 -14.81
CA ASP A 161 -55.03 -10.15 -15.93
C ASP A 161 -53.77 -9.57 -16.60
N GLU A 162 -53.68 -8.24 -16.68
CA GLU A 162 -52.55 -7.54 -17.28
C GLU A 162 -51.30 -7.60 -16.38
N VAL A 163 -51.49 -7.55 -15.05
CA VAL A 163 -50.40 -7.70 -14.08
C VAL A 163 -49.82 -9.11 -14.10
N GLU A 164 -50.63 -10.15 -14.22
CA GLU A 164 -50.20 -11.54 -14.37
C GLU A 164 -49.32 -11.72 -15.63
N ALA A 165 -49.75 -11.14 -16.76
CA ALA A 165 -48.98 -11.12 -18.00
C ALA A 165 -47.64 -10.37 -17.83
N TYR A 166 -47.65 -9.20 -17.19
CA TYR A 166 -46.43 -8.43 -16.89
C TYR A 166 -45.45 -9.21 -15.99
N ARG A 167 -45.94 -9.88 -14.94
CA ARG A 167 -45.12 -10.71 -14.04
C ARG A 167 -44.43 -11.84 -14.79
N THR A 168 -45.16 -12.51 -15.68
CA THR A 168 -44.63 -13.59 -16.53
C THR A 168 -43.54 -13.07 -17.46
N MET A 169 -43.81 -12.00 -18.21
CA MET A 169 -42.82 -11.38 -19.10
C MET A 169 -41.56 -10.96 -18.34
N ARG A 170 -41.71 -10.34 -17.17
CA ARG A 170 -40.60 -9.91 -16.32
C ARG A 170 -39.76 -11.09 -15.83
N ALA A 171 -40.38 -12.19 -15.44
CA ALA A 171 -39.68 -13.39 -14.99
C ALA A 171 -38.85 -14.01 -16.13
N THR A 172 -39.43 -14.10 -17.34
CA THR A 172 -38.74 -14.58 -18.54
C THR A 172 -37.54 -13.70 -18.89
N SER A 173 -37.73 -12.37 -18.97
CA SER A 173 -36.63 -11.45 -19.28
C SER A 173 -35.53 -11.45 -18.21
N ALA A 174 -35.88 -11.63 -16.93
CA ALA A 174 -34.88 -11.75 -15.86
C ALA A 174 -34.08 -13.07 -15.96
N ALA A 175 -34.73 -14.17 -16.34
CA ALA A 175 -34.08 -15.45 -16.56
C ALA A 175 -33.13 -15.39 -17.77
N GLU A 176 -33.55 -14.76 -18.87
CA GLU A 176 -32.73 -14.54 -20.06
C GLU A 176 -31.50 -13.67 -19.74
N ALA A 177 -31.70 -12.54 -19.05
CA ALA A 177 -30.59 -11.68 -18.64
C ALA A 177 -29.59 -12.41 -17.73
N LYS A 178 -30.06 -13.27 -16.83
CA LYS A 178 -29.21 -14.08 -15.95
C LYS A 178 -28.42 -15.13 -16.73
N GLN A 179 -29.04 -15.80 -17.71
CA GLN A 179 -28.35 -16.75 -18.59
C GLN A 179 -27.28 -16.06 -19.44
N LEU A 180 -27.58 -14.87 -19.96
CA LEU A 180 -26.65 -14.11 -20.80
C LEU A 180 -25.44 -13.60 -19.98
N ALA A 181 -25.67 -13.15 -18.74
CA ALA A 181 -24.60 -12.79 -17.81
C ALA A 181 -23.73 -13.99 -17.39
N GLN A 182 -24.33 -15.18 -17.26
CA GLN A 182 -23.59 -16.42 -16.98
C GLN A 182 -22.79 -16.90 -18.19
N ALA A 183 -23.36 -16.80 -19.40
CA ALA A 183 -22.67 -17.13 -20.64
C ALA A 183 -21.50 -16.17 -20.92
N GLN A 184 -21.66 -14.87 -20.65
CA GLN A 184 -20.57 -13.90 -20.76
C GLN A 184 -19.47 -14.12 -19.71
N ASN A 185 -19.80 -14.53 -18.48
CA ASN A 185 -18.80 -14.92 -17.47
C ASN A 185 -18.07 -16.23 -17.81
N ALA A 186 -18.73 -17.17 -18.50
CA ALA A 186 -18.13 -18.45 -18.90
C ALA A 186 -17.07 -18.32 -20.01
N LEU A 187 -16.92 -17.16 -20.65
CA LEU A 187 -16.03 -16.96 -21.79
C LEU A 187 -14.79 -16.09 -21.52
N ALA A 188 -14.48 -15.69 -20.27
CA ALA A 188 -13.33 -14.81 -20.02
C ALA A 188 -12.62 -14.94 -18.66
N ASN A 189 -12.75 -16.04 -17.91
CA ASN A 189 -11.86 -16.29 -16.77
C ASN A 189 -11.39 -17.74 -16.76
N GLY A 190 -10.10 -17.93 -17.03
CA GLY A 190 -9.42 -19.21 -16.88
C GLY A 190 -9.57 -19.75 -15.46
N ASP A 191 -9.77 -21.06 -15.36
CA ASP A 191 -9.80 -21.91 -14.18
C ASP A 191 -9.02 -21.34 -12.97
N VAL A 192 -9.73 -20.69 -12.03
CA VAL A 192 -9.25 -20.56 -10.64
C VAL A 192 -10.15 -21.42 -9.78
N LYS A 193 -9.67 -22.65 -9.59
CA LYS A 193 -10.19 -23.65 -8.66
C LYS A 193 -10.02 -23.14 -7.24
N VAL A 194 -11.04 -22.48 -6.68
CA VAL A 194 -11.06 -22.16 -5.24
C VAL A 194 -11.46 -23.43 -4.50
N LYS A 195 -10.50 -24.01 -3.77
CA LYS A 195 -10.74 -25.14 -2.85
C LYS A 195 -11.71 -24.70 -1.74
N PRO A 196 -12.71 -25.50 -1.38
CA PRO A 196 -13.49 -25.28 -0.18
C PRO A 196 -12.67 -25.74 1.05
N GLU A 197 -12.44 -24.85 2.01
CA GLU A 197 -12.00 -25.25 3.36
C GLU A 197 -13.20 -25.80 4.15
N ILE A 198 -12.92 -26.82 4.96
CA ILE A 198 -13.83 -27.53 5.88
C ILE A 198 -13.76 -26.83 7.24
#